data_AF-A0A506QVQ5-F1
#
_entry.id   AF-A0A506QVQ5-F1
#
_cell.length_a   1.000
_cell.length_b   1.000
_cell.length_c   1.000
_cell.angle_alpha   90.00
_cell.angle_beta   90.00
_cell.angle_gamma   90.00
#
_symmetry.space_group_name_H-M   'P 1'
#
loop_
_entity.id
_entity.type
_entity.pdbx_description
1 polymer ?
#
loop_
_entity_poly.entity_id
_entity_poly.type
_entity_poly.pdbx_seq_one_letter_code
_entity_poly.pdbx_strand_id
1 'polypeptide(L)'
;MTTYRVRVGFHNPSALTFRQLDEILEPQRFWRTDSAGGRFRYFMEYEYQSDVRDLCSVCSLAYSQACKVRKCPLILVEVMN
;
A
#
# COMPACT_ATOMS: atom_id res chain seq x y z
N MET A 1 2.29 -9.74 -17.13
CA MET A 1 1.66 -8.87 -16.13
C MET A 1 1.51 -9.62 -14.83
N THR A 2 2.26 -9.20 -13.82
CA THR A 2 2.17 -9.76 -12.46
C THR A 2 1.34 -8.81 -11.61
N THR A 3 0.36 -9.36 -10.91
CA THR A 3 -0.46 -8.62 -9.95
C THR A 3 0.08 -8.87 -8.56
N TYR A 4 0.21 -7.81 -7.78
CA TYR A 4 0.72 -7.83 -6.43
C TYR A 4 -0.35 -7.32 -5.47
N ARG A 5 -0.51 -8.04 -4.36
CA ARG A 5 -1.25 -7.55 -3.19
C ARG A 5 -0.27 -6.85 -2.27
N VAL A 6 -0.55 -5.60 -1.93
CA VAL A 6 0.32 -4.74 -1.13
C VAL A 6 -0.46 -4.25 0.09
N ARG A 7 -0.03 -4.67 1.28
CA ARG A 7 -0.58 -4.17 2.55
C ARG A 7 0.38 -3.17 3.17
N VAL A 8 -0.16 -2.01 3.55
CA VAL A 8 0.59 -0.91 4.16
C VAL A 8 -0.01 -0.62 5.53
N GLY A 9 0.76 -0.88 6.58
CA GLY A 9 0.40 -0.63 7.97
C GLY A 9 1.24 0.47 8.61
N PHE A 10 0.69 1.11 9.62
CA PHE A 10 1.42 2.04 10.47
C PHE A 10 1.14 1.72 11.94
N HIS A 11 2.06 2.11 12.82
CA HIS A 11 1.79 2.08 14.25
C HIS A 11 0.83 3.21 14.64
N ASN A 12 -0.29 2.87 15.31
CA ASN A 12 -1.36 3.80 15.69
C ASN A 12 -1.79 4.74 14.55
N PRO A 13 -2.34 4.20 13.44
CA PRO A 13 -2.77 5.01 12.31
C PRO A 13 -4.03 5.80 12.67
N SER A 14 -4.25 6.95 12.02
CA SER A 14 -5.54 7.62 12.03
C SER A 14 -6.26 7.44 10.69
N ALA A 15 -7.54 7.79 10.64
CA ALA A 15 -8.25 7.85 9.35
C ALA A 15 -7.57 8.82 8.37
N LEU A 16 -6.97 9.90 8.86
CA LEU A 16 -6.22 10.86 8.05
C LEU A 16 -4.94 10.22 7.48
N THR A 17 -4.24 9.39 8.25
CA THR A 17 -3.05 8.66 7.77
C THR A 17 -3.37 7.84 6.51
N PHE A 18 -4.49 7.11 6.52
CA PHE A 18 -4.86 6.30 5.35
C PHE A 18 -5.37 7.13 4.18
N ARG A 19 -6.06 8.26 4.42
CA ARG A 19 -6.42 9.19 3.34
C ARG A 19 -5.19 9.76 2.64
N GLN A 20 -4.20 10.22 3.40
CA GLN A 20 -2.93 10.72 2.84
C GLN A 20 -2.16 9.63 2.11
N LEU A 21 -2.23 8.38 2.60
CA LEU A 21 -1.63 7.25 1.92
C LEU A 21 -2.29 7.00 0.56
N ASP A 22 -3.62 7.02 0.50
CA ASP A 22 -4.36 6.87 -0.76
C ASP A 22 -3.93 7.94 -1.79
N GLU A 23 -3.86 9.21 -1.38
CA GLU A 23 -3.42 10.33 -2.24
C GLU A 23 -1.99 10.16 -2.78
N ILE A 24 -1.07 9.59 -1.99
CA ILE A 24 0.33 9.39 -2.41
C ILE A 24 0.47 8.16 -3.33
N LEU A 25 -0.34 7.15 -3.11
CA LEU A 25 -0.26 5.87 -3.81
C LEU A 25 -1.03 5.85 -5.13
N GLU A 26 -2.09 6.65 -5.27
CA GLU A 26 -2.89 6.74 -6.50
C GLU A 26 -2.05 7.13 -7.73
N PRO A 27 -1.19 8.17 -7.72
CA PRO A 27 -0.34 8.51 -8.87
C PRO A 27 0.66 7.41 -9.23
N GLN A 28 0.96 6.52 -8.27
CA GLN A 28 1.85 5.38 -8.47
C GLN A 28 1.10 4.14 -8.98
N ARG A 29 -0.22 4.24 -9.23
CA ARG A 29 -1.10 3.16 -9.72
C ARG A 29 -1.29 2.00 -8.74
N PHE A 30 -1.29 2.30 -7.45
CA PHE A 30 -1.76 1.35 -6.43
C PHE A 30 -3.26 1.55 -6.26
N TRP A 31 -4.04 0.52 -6.53
CA TRP A 31 -5.50 0.57 -6.49
C TRP A 31 -6.01 -0.04 -5.21
N ARG A 32 -6.74 0.72 -4.41
CA ARG A 32 -7.27 0.23 -3.14
C ARG A 32 -8.27 -0.92 -3.38
N THR A 33 -8.07 -2.07 -2.74
CA THR A 33 -8.91 -3.28 -2.94
C THR A 33 -10.09 -3.36 -1.99
N ASP A 34 -10.05 -2.65 -0.86
CA ASP A 34 -11.10 -2.70 0.16
C ASP A 34 -11.65 -1.30 0.46
N SER A 35 -12.90 -1.07 0.05
CA SER A 35 -13.67 0.15 0.31
C SER A 35 -14.22 0.11 1.74
N ALA A 36 -13.33 0.33 2.71
CA ALA A 36 -13.65 0.76 4.07
C ALA A 36 -14.96 0.17 4.66
N GLY A 37 -15.05 -1.16 4.76
CA GLY A 37 -16.13 -1.82 5.49
C GLY A 37 -15.99 -1.60 7.00
N GLY A 38 -16.22 -0.38 7.49
CA GLY A 38 -16.53 0.03 8.87
C GLY A 38 -15.59 -0.35 10.03
N ARG A 39 -14.63 -1.26 9.84
CA ARG A 39 -13.73 -1.74 10.88
C ARG A 39 -12.41 -0.99 10.79
N PHE A 40 -11.99 -0.41 11.91
CA PHE A 40 -10.66 0.17 12.04
C PHE A 40 -9.61 -0.93 11.80
N ARG A 41 -8.78 -0.77 10.76
CA ARG A 41 -7.68 -1.67 10.43
C ARG A 41 -6.36 -0.97 10.69
N TYR A 42 -5.38 -1.73 11.19
CA TYR A 42 -4.01 -1.25 11.36
C TYR A 42 -3.23 -1.14 10.03
N PHE A 43 -3.85 -1.56 8.92
CA PHE A 43 -3.28 -1.52 7.58
C PHE A 43 -4.35 -1.25 6.51
N MET A 44 -3.90 -0.80 5.34
CA MET A 44 -4.68 -0.68 4.11
C MET A 44 -4.14 -1.63 3.05
N GLU A 45 -5.01 -2.12 2.18
CA GLU A 45 -4.65 -3.05 1.11
C GLU A 45 -4.84 -2.41 -0.27
N TYR A 46 -3.88 -2.67 -1.14
CA TYR A 46 -3.83 -2.20 -2.51
C TYR A 46 -3.45 -3.34 -3.44
N GLU A 47 -3.94 -3.26 -4.66
CA GLU A 47 -3.49 -4.01 -5.81
C GLU A 47 -2.49 -3.17 -6.60
N TYR A 48 -1.42 -3.80 -7.06
CA TYR A 48 -0.43 -3.17 -7.93
C TYR A 48 -0.10 -4.11 -9.09
N GLN A 49 -0.18 -3.61 -10.32
CA GLN A 49 0.10 -4.40 -11.53
C GLN A 49 1.41 -3.91 -12.17
N SER A 50 2.29 -4.86 -12.53
CA SER A 50 3.53 -4.54 -13.22
C SER A 50 4.00 -5.68 -14.13
N ASP A 51 4.55 -5.30 -15.28
CA ASP A 51 5.29 -6.22 -16.17
C ASP A 51 6.81 -6.17 -15.95
N VAL A 52 7.29 -5.16 -15.23
CA VAL A 52 8.73 -4.83 -15.17
C VAL A 52 9.31 -4.94 -13.77
N ARG A 53 8.49 -4.68 -12.74
CA ARG A 53 8.93 -4.69 -11.35
C ARG A 53 8.76 -6.07 -10.74
N ASP A 54 9.80 -6.53 -10.08
CA ASP A 54 9.78 -7.69 -9.20
C ASP A 54 9.22 -7.35 -7.82
N LEU A 55 9.01 -8.37 -6.99
CA LEU A 55 8.44 -8.24 -5.65
C LEU A 55 9.23 -7.26 -4.76
N CYS A 56 10.57 -7.30 -4.82
CA CYS A 56 11.44 -6.40 -4.05
C CYS A 56 11.31 -4.94 -4.51
N SER A 57 11.20 -4.69 -5.81
CA SER A 57 11.01 -3.36 -6.38
C SER A 57 9.64 -2.77 -6.06
N VAL A 58 8.60 -3.61 -6.02
CA VAL A 58 7.25 -3.21 -5.56
C VAL A 58 7.28 -2.87 -4.07
N CYS A 59 7.91 -3.70 -3.24
CA CYS A 59 8.06 -3.46 -1.81
C CYS A 59 8.82 -2.15 -1.53
N SER A 60 9.94 -1.92 -2.21
CA SER A 60 10.74 -0.69 -2.08
C SER A 60 9.97 0.56 -2.51
N LEU A 61 9.20 0.47 -3.60
CA LEU A 61 8.33 1.55 -4.04
C LEU A 61 7.27 1.86 -2.97
N ALA A 62 6.50 0.86 -2.54
CA ALA A 62 5.46 1.03 -1.53
C ALA A 62 6.02 1.62 -0.22
N TYR A 63 7.18 1.13 0.24
CA TYR A 63 7.87 1.66 1.42
C TYR A 63 8.27 3.12 1.25
N SER A 64 8.91 3.48 0.13
CA SER A 64 9.37 4.85 -0.15
C SER A 64 8.23 5.86 -0.18
N GLN A 65 7.07 5.47 -0.71
CA GLN A 65 5.90 6.31 -0.81
C GLN A 65 5.19 6.42 0.54
N ALA A 66 4.99 5.32 1.26
CA ALA A 66 4.37 5.32 2.59
C ALA A 66 5.19 6.12 3.62
N CYS A 67 6.53 6.16 3.48
CA CYS A 67 7.41 6.99 4.31
C CYS A 67 7.13 8.50 4.19
N LYS A 68 6.53 8.96 3.09
CA LYS A 68 6.12 10.36 2.90
C LYS A 68 4.92 10.74 3.76
N VAL A 69 4.09 9.76 4.14
CA VAL A 69 2.97 9.95 5.08
C VAL A 69 3.48 9.90 6.52
N ARG A 70 4.19 8.81 6.86
CA ARG A 70 4.70 8.59 8.22
C ARG A 70 5.91 7.67 8.19
N LYS A 71 6.86 7.92 9.11
CA LYS A 71 8.07 7.09 9.26
C LYS A 71 7.73 5.64 9.66
N CYS A 72 8.58 4.72 9.22
CA CYS A 72 8.55 3.30 9.55
C CYS A 72 7.21 2.59 9.23
N PRO A 73 6.73 2.64 7.98
CA PRO A 73 5.59 1.84 7.56
C PRO A 73 5.93 0.34 7.58
N LEU A 74 4.93 -0.49 7.87
CA LEU A 74 5.00 -1.94 7.70
C LEU A 74 4.44 -2.28 6.32
N ILE A 75 5.24 -2.93 5.48
CA ILE A 75 4.87 -3.29 4.11
C ILE A 75 4.90 -4.80 3.96
N LEU A 76 3.84 -5.37 3.42
CA LEU A 76 3.78 -6.76 2.98
C LEU A 76 3.37 -6.79 1.51
N VAL A 77 4.18 -7.46 0.68
CA VAL A 77 3.90 -7.66 -0.75
C VAL A 77 3.77 -9.15 -1.02
N GLU A 78 2.71 -9.53 -1.71
CA GLU A 78 2.44 -10.90 -2.12
C GLU A 78 2.15 -10.94 -3.62
N VAL A 79 2.69 -11.91 -4.33
CA VAL A 79 2.31 -12.19 -5.73
C VAL A 79 0.93 -12.83 -5.72
N MET A 80 0.03 -12.31 -6.54
CA MET A 80 -1.29 -12.91 -6.77
C MET A 80 -1.20 -13.86 -7.97
N ASN A 81 -1.53 -15.12 -7.74
CA ASN A 81 -1.64 -16.16 -8.78
C ASN A 81 -3.00 -16.09 -9.48
#